data_AF-A0A969WZG8-F1
#
_entry.id   AF-A0A969WZG8-F1
#
_cell.length_a   1.000
_cell.length_b   1.000
_cell.length_c   1.000
_cell.angle_alpha   90.00
_cell.angle_beta   90.00
_cell.angle_gamma   90.00
#
_symmetry.space_group_name_H-M   'P 1'
#
loop_
_entity.id
_entity.type
_entity.pdbx_description
1 polymer ?
#
loop_
_entity_poly.entity_id
_entity_poly.type
_entity_poly.pdbx_seq_one_letter_code
_entity_poly.pdbx_strand_id
1 'polypeptide(L)'
;MLCIYHADYSTTVLRRNDELWSQCVYLSTDIEALAMLLVDVSSFRIRDARWDVYRSPDKTLNCSSRVAGLRGQEAFMNIGPALRQQLGEQGGGLARELFAECTRGLMQAETFVYRERGYNSAKEYDDYWNETLKDSCRYFTNLDRVAQPWMDYIGEDVRDYSLYNRIKSTNVFRCDNCDLVINGNFIDSFHELTVNIVAESDGTIKESTANYLRAPDKVCFENSVHLGKLVGKKLTGLTKKDIAQDLGFSSGCTHLVDLVFDISQAHK
;
A
#
# COMPACT_ATOMS: atom_id res chain seq x y z
N MET A 1 25.19 12.65 9.46
CA MET A 1 24.02 11.89 8.95
C MET A 1 24.02 11.88 7.42
N LEU A 2 24.03 10.69 6.81
CA LEU A 2 24.13 10.47 5.37
C LEU A 2 22.92 9.64 4.91
N CYS A 3 22.17 10.10 3.90
CA CYS A 3 21.15 9.26 3.25
C CYS A 3 21.84 8.17 2.43
N ILE A 4 21.52 6.91 2.68
CA ILE A 4 22.13 5.74 2.02
C ILE A 4 21.14 4.95 1.17
N TYR A 5 19.84 5.13 1.39
CA TYR A 5 18.80 4.52 0.59
C TYR A 5 17.52 5.35 0.64
N HIS A 6 16.83 5.45 -0.50
CA HIS A 6 15.52 6.06 -0.62
C HIS A 6 14.69 5.27 -1.63
N ALA A 7 13.42 5.01 -1.32
CA ALA A 7 12.46 4.45 -2.24
C ALA A 7 11.08 5.10 -2.09
N ASP A 8 10.37 5.24 -3.20
CA ASP A 8 9.02 5.78 -3.31
C ASP A 8 8.16 4.87 -4.20
N TYR A 9 6.95 4.57 -3.74
CA TYR A 9 5.85 4.09 -4.56
C TYR A 9 4.85 5.21 -4.74
N SER A 10 4.51 5.56 -5.98
CA SER A 10 3.46 6.52 -6.31
C SER A 10 2.39 5.84 -7.14
N THR A 11 1.20 5.69 -6.57
CA THR A 11 0.03 5.07 -7.20
C THR A 11 -1.03 6.11 -7.50
N THR A 12 -1.55 6.11 -8.72
CA THR A 12 -2.64 6.97 -9.16
C THR A 12 -3.69 6.17 -9.91
N VAL A 13 -4.96 6.46 -9.67
CA VAL A 13 -6.10 5.95 -10.44
C VAL A 13 -6.82 7.10 -11.11
N LEU A 14 -6.83 7.08 -12.44
CA LEU A 14 -7.55 8.04 -13.27
C LEU A 14 -8.73 7.38 -13.95
N ARG A 15 -9.84 8.10 -14.06
CA ARG A 15 -10.99 7.73 -14.88
C ARG A 15 -10.88 8.38 -16.25
N ARG A 16 -11.17 7.59 -17.29
CA ARG A 16 -11.34 8.05 -18.67
C ARG A 16 -12.53 7.34 -19.28
N ASN A 17 -13.66 8.02 -19.38
CA ASN A 17 -14.94 7.44 -19.81
C ASN A 17 -15.30 6.22 -18.94
N ASP A 18 -15.49 5.05 -19.56
CA ASP A 18 -15.85 3.77 -18.93
C ASP A 18 -14.63 2.93 -18.53
N GLU A 19 -13.45 3.55 -18.47
CA GLU A 19 -12.19 2.89 -18.12
C GLU A 19 -11.52 3.56 -16.92
N LEU A 20 -10.89 2.74 -16.09
CA LEU A 20 -9.98 3.19 -15.04
C LEU A 20 -8.55 2.81 -15.40
N TRP A 21 -7.67 3.80 -15.28
CA TRP A 21 -6.23 3.70 -15.49
C TRP A 21 -5.57 3.73 -14.12
N SER A 22 -5.12 2.57 -13.63
CA SER A 22 -4.35 2.48 -12.40
C SER A 22 -2.87 2.30 -12.72
N GLN A 23 -2.05 3.20 -12.22
CA GLN A 23 -0.61 3.21 -12.44
C GLN A 23 0.11 3.25 -11.11
N CYS A 24 1.18 2.47 -10.98
CA CYS A 24 2.13 2.56 -9.88
C CYS A 24 3.53 2.76 -10.44
N VAL A 25 4.19 3.84 -10.02
CA VAL A 25 5.59 4.13 -10.28
C VAL A 25 6.39 3.79 -9.03
N TYR A 26 7.49 3.08 -9.20
CA TYR A 26 8.46 2.82 -8.15
C TYR A 26 9.80 3.46 -8.53
N LEU A 27 10.27 4.35 -7.67
CA LEU A 27 11.56 5.03 -7.79
C LEU A 27 12.34 4.77 -6.52
N SER A 28 13.51 4.15 -6.64
CA SER A 28 14.43 3.95 -5.53
C SER A 28 15.84 4.40 -5.88
N THR A 29 16.77 4.31 -4.93
CA THR A 29 18.18 4.54 -5.19
C THR A 29 18.69 3.72 -6.36
N ASP A 30 18.20 2.48 -6.55
CA ASP A 30 18.76 1.53 -7.54
C ASP A 30 17.84 1.25 -8.72
N ILE A 31 16.52 1.33 -8.51
CA ILE A 31 15.53 0.85 -9.47
C ILE A 31 14.55 1.96 -9.84
N GLU A 32 14.21 2.04 -11.12
CA GLU A 32 13.07 2.78 -11.64
C GLU A 32 12.19 1.82 -12.44
N ALA A 33 10.93 1.69 -12.01
CA ALA A 33 9.97 0.75 -12.58
C ALA A 33 8.55 1.32 -12.54
N LEU A 34 7.67 0.73 -13.35
CA LEU A 34 6.30 1.18 -13.49
C LEU A 34 5.39 0.01 -13.85
N ALA A 35 4.20 -0.06 -13.27
CA ALA A 35 3.12 -0.92 -13.75
C ALA A 35 1.85 -0.11 -14.04
N MET A 36 1.05 -0.59 -14.99
CA MET A 36 -0.23 -0.03 -15.39
C MET A 36 -1.27 -1.12 -15.60
N LEU A 37 -2.46 -0.90 -15.06
CA LEU A 37 -3.68 -1.62 -15.35
C LEU A 37 -4.68 -0.69 -16.02
N LEU A 38 -5.21 -1.13 -17.16
CA LEU A 38 -6.40 -0.57 -17.76
C LEU A 38 -7.56 -1.51 -17.45
N VAL A 39 -8.59 -1.02 -16.77
CA VAL A 39 -9.74 -1.84 -16.35
C VAL A 39 -11.05 -1.20 -16.75
N ASP A 40 -12.07 -2.04 -16.95
CA ASP A 40 -13.45 -1.61 -17.12
C ASP A 40 -14.03 -1.06 -15.81
N VAL A 41 -14.70 0.09 -15.83
CA VAL A 41 -15.20 0.75 -14.59
C VAL A 41 -16.26 -0.08 -13.86
N SER A 42 -17.14 -0.77 -14.60
CA SER A 42 -18.27 -1.49 -14.00
C SER A 42 -17.86 -2.85 -13.41
N SER A 43 -16.94 -3.54 -14.07
CA SER A 43 -16.57 -4.91 -13.73
C SER A 43 -15.18 -5.04 -13.11
N PHE A 44 -14.37 -3.99 -13.16
CA PHE A 44 -12.95 -4.00 -12.79
C PHE A 44 -12.13 -5.07 -13.51
N ARG A 45 -12.65 -5.61 -14.63
CA ARG A 45 -11.94 -6.59 -15.44
C ARG A 45 -10.82 -5.91 -16.22
N ILE A 46 -9.64 -6.51 -16.15
CA ILE A 46 -8.43 -6.03 -16.82
C ILE A 46 -8.59 -6.14 -18.34
N ARG A 47 -8.45 -5.01 -19.02
CA ARG A 47 -8.36 -4.90 -20.48
C ARG A 47 -6.91 -4.98 -20.95
N ASP A 48 -6.00 -4.32 -20.24
CA ASP A 48 -4.57 -4.33 -20.52
C ASP A 48 -3.76 -4.27 -19.21
N ALA A 49 -2.62 -4.96 -19.19
CA ALA A 49 -1.70 -4.98 -18.07
C ALA A 49 -0.28 -4.91 -18.61
N ARG A 50 0.48 -3.90 -18.21
CA ARG A 50 1.88 -3.70 -18.64
C ARG A 50 2.74 -3.25 -17.49
N TRP A 51 4.02 -3.62 -17.55
CA TRP A 51 5.02 -3.13 -16.63
C TRP A 51 6.36 -2.96 -17.32
N ASP A 52 7.15 -2.06 -16.77
CA ASP A 52 8.44 -1.67 -17.30
C ASP A 52 9.45 -1.50 -16.15
N VAL A 53 10.71 -1.84 -16.41
CA VAL A 53 11.86 -1.49 -15.57
C VAL A 53 12.80 -0.69 -16.44
N TYR A 54 12.89 0.61 -16.17
CA TYR A 54 13.70 1.54 -16.94
C TYR A 54 15.15 1.58 -16.42
N ARG A 55 15.34 1.41 -15.10
CA ARG A 55 16.66 1.39 -14.46
C ARG A 55 16.75 0.28 -13.43
N SER A 56 17.89 -0.41 -13.41
CA SER A 56 18.31 -1.37 -12.41
C SER A 56 19.84 -1.50 -12.41
N PRO A 57 20.46 -2.01 -11.32
CA PRO A 57 21.89 -2.29 -11.29
C PRO A 57 22.32 -3.16 -12.48
N ASP A 58 23.35 -2.70 -13.19
CA ASP A 58 23.90 -3.33 -14.40
C ASP A 58 22.86 -3.64 -15.50
N LYS A 59 21.68 -2.99 -15.44
CA LYS A 59 20.52 -3.21 -16.32
C LYS A 59 19.98 -4.65 -16.29
N THR A 60 20.27 -5.40 -15.21
CA THR A 60 19.94 -6.83 -15.09
C THR A 60 18.44 -7.13 -15.04
N LEU A 61 17.63 -6.18 -14.58
CA LEU A 61 16.17 -6.30 -14.50
C LEU A 61 15.44 -5.46 -15.55
N ASN A 62 16.15 -4.71 -16.40
CA ASN A 62 15.53 -3.81 -17.37
C ASN A 62 14.70 -4.59 -18.39
N CYS A 63 13.41 -4.28 -18.48
CA CYS A 63 12.50 -4.92 -19.41
C CYS A 63 11.23 -4.10 -19.64
N SER A 64 10.48 -4.46 -20.68
CA SER A 64 9.11 -4.00 -20.92
C SER A 64 8.28 -5.23 -21.26
N SER A 65 7.13 -5.41 -20.60
CA SER A 65 6.29 -6.58 -20.83
C SER A 65 4.80 -6.29 -20.64
N ARG A 66 4.01 -6.94 -21.49
CA ARG A 66 2.54 -7.02 -21.35
C ARG A 66 2.18 -8.38 -20.76
N VAL A 67 1.26 -8.38 -19.80
CA VAL A 67 0.88 -9.58 -19.05
C VAL A 67 -0.47 -10.07 -19.56
N ALA A 68 -0.48 -10.67 -20.75
CA ALA A 68 -1.71 -11.08 -21.43
C ALA A 68 -2.60 -12.01 -20.57
N GLY A 69 -2.00 -12.85 -19.72
CA GLY A 69 -2.72 -13.77 -18.83
C GLY A 69 -3.52 -13.10 -17.70
N LEU A 70 -3.35 -11.79 -17.47
CA LEU A 70 -4.19 -11.03 -16.55
C LEU A 70 -5.47 -10.49 -17.22
N ARG A 71 -5.54 -10.48 -18.55
CA ARG A 71 -6.72 -9.95 -19.26
C ARG A 71 -7.98 -10.74 -18.86
N GLY A 72 -9.04 -10.01 -18.55
CA GLY A 72 -10.32 -10.56 -18.11
C GLY A 72 -10.40 -10.93 -16.63
N GLN A 73 -9.28 -10.96 -15.89
CA GLN A 73 -9.28 -11.10 -14.43
C GLN A 73 -9.82 -9.81 -13.80
N GLU A 74 -10.54 -9.93 -12.68
CA GLU A 74 -10.99 -8.76 -11.91
C GLU A 74 -9.84 -8.24 -11.03
N ALA A 75 -9.45 -6.98 -11.22
CA ALA A 75 -8.41 -6.31 -10.47
C ALA A 75 -8.94 -5.82 -9.11
N PHE A 76 -9.18 -6.76 -8.21
CA PHE A 76 -9.76 -6.51 -6.89
C PHE A 76 -9.26 -7.52 -5.84
N MET A 77 -10.01 -7.77 -4.77
CA MET A 77 -9.59 -8.56 -3.59
C MET A 77 -8.95 -9.92 -3.90
N ASN A 78 -9.44 -10.64 -4.91
CA ASN A 78 -9.03 -12.02 -5.20
C ASN A 78 -7.97 -12.17 -6.31
N ILE A 79 -7.34 -11.08 -6.76
CA ILE A 79 -6.39 -11.16 -7.88
C ILE A 79 -5.03 -11.78 -7.50
N GLY A 80 -4.71 -11.87 -6.20
CA GLY A 80 -3.41 -12.32 -5.70
C GLY A 80 -2.87 -13.62 -6.32
N PRO A 81 -3.65 -14.72 -6.37
CA PRO A 81 -3.25 -15.96 -7.04
C PRO A 81 -2.92 -15.78 -8.52
N ALA A 82 -3.71 -14.97 -9.26
CA ALA A 82 -3.46 -14.68 -10.66
C ALA A 82 -2.17 -13.87 -10.85
N LEU A 83 -1.93 -12.84 -10.01
CA LEU A 83 -0.67 -12.09 -10.03
C LEU A 83 0.52 -13.03 -9.80
N ARG A 84 0.43 -13.92 -8.81
CA ARG A 84 1.50 -14.89 -8.52
C ARG A 84 1.73 -15.86 -9.69
N GLN A 85 0.67 -16.38 -10.30
CA GLN A 85 0.77 -17.32 -11.41
C GLN A 85 1.39 -16.68 -12.66
N GLN A 86 0.99 -15.45 -12.98
CA GLN A 86 1.39 -14.79 -14.23
C GLN A 86 2.75 -14.08 -14.13
N LEU A 87 3.12 -13.60 -12.94
CA LEU A 87 4.33 -12.79 -12.74
C LEU A 87 5.41 -13.52 -11.94
N GLY A 88 5.04 -14.41 -11.01
CA GLY A 88 6.00 -15.14 -10.18
C GLY A 88 7.04 -14.21 -9.53
N GLU A 89 8.30 -14.44 -9.88
CA GLU A 89 9.49 -13.67 -9.45
C GLU A 89 10.05 -12.77 -10.57
N GLN A 90 9.27 -12.47 -11.61
CA GLN A 90 9.69 -11.52 -12.65
C GLN A 90 10.07 -10.16 -12.04
N GLY A 91 11.20 -9.61 -12.50
CA GLY A 91 11.77 -8.39 -11.93
C GLY A 91 12.17 -8.57 -10.45
N GLY A 92 12.53 -9.78 -10.02
CA GLY A 92 12.81 -10.07 -8.60
C GLY A 92 11.58 -10.00 -7.70
N GLY A 93 10.38 -10.18 -8.27
CA GLY A 93 9.11 -10.02 -7.57
C GLY A 93 8.51 -8.61 -7.63
N LEU A 94 9.26 -7.63 -8.13
CA LEU A 94 8.82 -6.23 -8.22
C LEU A 94 7.58 -6.06 -9.10
N ALA A 95 7.50 -6.76 -10.23
CA ALA A 95 6.34 -6.68 -11.12
C ALA A 95 5.04 -7.03 -10.37
N ARG A 96 5.06 -8.12 -9.60
CA ARG A 96 3.93 -8.57 -8.78
C ARG A 96 3.52 -7.53 -7.75
N GLU A 97 4.49 -6.91 -7.10
CA GLU A 97 4.25 -5.86 -6.10
C GLU A 97 3.63 -4.61 -6.73
N LEU A 98 4.15 -4.13 -7.87
CA LEU A 98 3.60 -2.96 -8.57
C LEU A 98 2.15 -3.19 -9.01
N PHE A 99 1.82 -4.37 -9.55
CA PHE A 99 0.43 -4.69 -9.90
C PHE A 99 -0.47 -4.84 -8.67
N ALA A 100 0.07 -5.30 -7.53
CA ALA A 100 -0.67 -5.31 -6.28
C ALA A 100 -0.97 -3.89 -5.79
N GLU A 101 -0.02 -2.94 -5.92
CA GLU A 101 -0.27 -1.53 -5.62
C GLU A 101 -1.31 -0.91 -6.55
N CYS A 102 -1.25 -1.16 -7.86
CA CYS A 102 -2.29 -0.73 -8.79
C CYS A 102 -3.68 -1.26 -8.38
N THR A 103 -3.75 -2.53 -7.95
CA THR A 103 -5.00 -3.16 -7.50
C THR A 103 -5.54 -2.50 -6.23
N ARG A 104 -4.67 -2.23 -5.24
CA ARG A 104 -5.08 -1.51 -4.02
C ARG A 104 -5.59 -0.10 -4.34
N GLY A 105 -4.96 0.56 -5.32
CA GLY A 105 -5.45 1.84 -5.84
C GLY A 105 -6.87 1.73 -6.41
N LEU A 106 -7.15 0.71 -7.22
CA LEU A 106 -8.49 0.46 -7.78
C LEU A 106 -9.52 0.19 -6.68
N MET A 107 -9.16 -0.62 -5.68
CA MET A 107 -10.05 -0.90 -4.54
C MET A 107 -10.48 0.38 -3.82
N GLN A 108 -9.56 1.32 -3.62
CA GLN A 108 -9.88 2.62 -3.00
C GLN A 108 -10.67 3.53 -3.94
N ALA A 109 -10.33 3.56 -5.22
CA ALA A 109 -11.05 4.34 -6.24
C ALA A 109 -12.50 3.89 -6.45
N GLU A 110 -12.83 2.64 -6.08
CA GLU A 110 -14.20 2.12 -6.12
C GLU A 110 -15.20 3.02 -5.38
N THR A 111 -14.75 3.66 -4.31
CA THR A 111 -15.53 4.65 -3.52
C THR A 111 -16.19 5.72 -4.40
N PHE A 112 -15.58 6.10 -5.52
CA PHE A 112 -16.10 7.15 -6.40
C PHE A 112 -16.91 6.61 -7.59
N VAL A 113 -16.92 5.29 -7.79
CA VAL A 113 -17.64 4.61 -8.88
C VAL A 113 -18.55 3.48 -8.36
N TYR A 114 -18.92 3.52 -7.08
CA TYR A 114 -19.71 2.47 -6.43
C TYR A 114 -21.05 2.24 -7.16
N ARG A 115 -21.65 3.27 -7.75
CA ARG A 115 -22.89 3.10 -8.52
C ARG A 115 -22.69 2.28 -9.78
N GLU A 116 -21.63 2.55 -10.53
CA GLU A 116 -21.25 1.73 -11.70
C GLU A 116 -20.86 0.30 -11.32
N ARG A 117 -20.43 0.10 -10.07
CA ARG A 117 -20.14 -1.22 -9.47
C ARG A 117 -21.39 -1.97 -8.99
N GLY A 118 -22.57 -1.35 -9.09
CA GLY A 118 -23.86 -1.98 -8.82
C GLY A 118 -24.48 -1.66 -7.46
N TYR A 119 -23.87 -0.79 -6.67
CA TYR A 119 -24.44 -0.35 -5.39
C TYR A 119 -25.45 0.79 -5.62
N ASN A 120 -26.64 0.68 -5.05
CA ASN A 120 -27.72 1.66 -5.25
C ASN A 120 -27.57 2.91 -4.40
N SER A 121 -26.79 2.84 -3.32
CA SER A 121 -26.58 3.96 -2.39
C SER A 121 -25.24 3.89 -1.67
N ALA A 122 -24.79 5.03 -1.14
CA ALA A 122 -23.61 5.14 -0.29
C ALA A 122 -23.70 4.22 0.95
N LYS A 123 -24.91 4.12 1.53
CA LYS A 123 -25.17 3.21 2.66
C LYS A 123 -24.96 1.75 2.29
N GLU A 124 -25.46 1.32 1.13
CA GLU A 124 -25.30 -0.07 0.67
C GLU A 124 -23.82 -0.41 0.44
N TYR A 125 -23.05 0.53 -0.10
CA TYR A 125 -21.60 0.41 -0.26
C TYR A 125 -20.88 0.28 1.10
N ASP A 126 -21.20 1.15 2.06
CA ASP A 126 -20.62 1.10 3.41
C ASP A 126 -20.97 -0.20 4.14
N ASP A 127 -22.24 -0.61 4.11
CA ASP A 127 -22.69 -1.85 4.75
C ASP A 127 -21.96 -3.08 4.16
N TYR A 128 -21.78 -3.12 2.84
CA TYR A 128 -21.01 -4.18 2.17
C TYR A 128 -19.55 -4.23 2.66
N TRP A 129 -18.88 -3.08 2.72
CA TRP A 129 -17.48 -3.03 3.14
C TRP A 129 -17.29 -3.29 4.63
N ASN A 130 -18.22 -2.86 5.46
CA ASN A 130 -18.24 -3.16 6.89
C ASN A 130 -18.28 -4.68 7.16
N GLU A 131 -19.05 -5.43 6.39
CA GLU A 131 -19.09 -6.89 6.50
C GLU A 131 -17.88 -7.55 5.83
N THR A 132 -17.51 -7.10 4.63
CA THR A 132 -16.42 -7.69 3.83
C THR A 132 -15.06 -7.56 4.52
N LEU A 133 -14.80 -6.40 5.14
CA LEU A 133 -13.55 -6.09 5.83
C LEU A 133 -13.66 -6.25 7.34
N LYS A 134 -14.75 -6.86 7.83
CA LYS A 134 -14.90 -7.18 9.24
C LYS A 134 -13.66 -7.88 9.77
N ASP A 135 -13.18 -7.41 10.91
CA ASP A 135 -11.98 -7.92 11.55
C ASP A 135 -10.69 -7.84 10.70
N SER A 136 -10.62 -6.95 9.70
CA SER A 136 -9.41 -6.79 8.87
C SER A 136 -8.43 -5.75 9.40
N CYS A 137 -8.92 -4.73 10.13
CA CYS A 137 -8.10 -3.70 10.76
C CYS A 137 -8.80 -3.07 11.97
N ARG A 138 -8.11 -2.17 12.67
CA ARG A 138 -8.63 -1.45 13.84
C ARG A 138 -9.99 -0.79 13.60
N TYR A 139 -10.22 -0.19 12.44
CA TYR A 139 -11.51 0.40 12.09
C TYR A 139 -12.61 -0.68 12.06
N PHE A 140 -12.42 -1.71 11.23
CA PHE A 140 -13.43 -2.76 11.03
C PHE A 140 -13.57 -3.76 12.19
N THR A 141 -12.65 -3.75 13.16
CA THR A 141 -12.80 -4.48 14.44
C THR A 141 -13.55 -3.69 15.51
N ASN A 142 -13.80 -2.39 15.28
CA ASN A 142 -14.37 -1.48 16.26
C ASN A 142 -15.52 -0.66 15.64
N LEU A 143 -16.31 -1.25 14.74
CA LEU A 143 -17.43 -0.58 14.07
C LEU A 143 -18.47 -0.01 15.05
N ASP A 144 -18.56 -0.56 16.25
CA ASP A 144 -19.39 -0.06 17.36
C ASP A 144 -18.86 1.24 17.99
N ARG A 145 -17.57 1.55 17.80
CA ARG A 145 -16.89 2.74 18.34
C ARG A 145 -16.60 3.80 17.27
N VAL A 146 -16.74 3.45 15.99
CA VAL A 146 -16.55 4.37 14.87
C VAL A 146 -17.59 5.49 14.97
N ALA A 147 -17.12 6.73 14.96
CA ALA A 147 -17.97 7.91 15.05
C ALA A 147 -18.52 8.35 13.69
N GLN A 148 -17.81 8.02 12.60
CA GLN A 148 -18.13 8.46 11.25
C GLN A 148 -18.06 7.28 10.26
N PRO A 149 -19.18 6.93 9.60
CA PRO A 149 -19.21 5.99 8.48
C PRO A 149 -18.24 6.41 7.36
N TRP A 150 -17.83 5.45 6.53
CA TRP A 150 -16.85 5.69 5.47
C TRP A 150 -17.31 6.78 4.50
N MET A 151 -18.51 6.70 3.94
CA MET A 151 -18.96 7.72 2.98
C MET A 151 -19.14 9.10 3.60
N ASP A 152 -19.42 9.18 4.90
CA ASP A 152 -19.44 10.46 5.62
C ASP A 152 -18.01 11.02 5.77
N TYR A 153 -17.00 10.16 5.97
CA TYR A 153 -15.59 10.55 6.04
C TYR A 153 -15.05 11.05 4.70
N ILE A 154 -15.47 10.43 3.60
CA ILE A 154 -15.17 10.89 2.24
C ILE A 154 -15.79 12.26 1.97
N GLY A 155 -16.98 12.51 2.52
CA GLY A 155 -17.68 13.78 2.39
C GLY A 155 -18.25 14.00 0.99
N GLU A 156 -18.44 15.27 0.62
CA GLU A 156 -19.07 15.67 -0.65
C GLU A 156 -18.07 15.80 -1.82
N ASP A 157 -16.82 15.35 -1.64
CA ASP A 157 -15.77 15.43 -2.66
C ASP A 157 -16.08 14.49 -3.84
N VAL A 158 -16.83 15.01 -4.83
CA VAL A 158 -17.08 14.30 -6.08
C VAL A 158 -15.80 14.32 -6.93
N ARG A 159 -15.24 13.13 -7.20
CA ARG A 159 -14.10 12.95 -8.10
C ARG A 159 -14.56 12.27 -9.37
N ASP A 160 -14.37 12.92 -10.51
CA ASP A 160 -14.76 12.43 -11.84
C ASP A 160 -13.56 12.02 -12.71
N TYR A 161 -12.37 12.53 -12.40
CA TYR A 161 -11.14 12.25 -13.15
C TYR A 161 -10.07 11.57 -12.31
N SER A 162 -9.43 12.26 -11.36
CA SER A 162 -8.41 11.67 -10.48
C SER A 162 -9.07 11.08 -9.25
N LEU A 163 -9.36 9.77 -9.29
CA LEU A 163 -10.17 9.13 -8.26
C LEU A 163 -9.35 8.87 -6.99
N TYR A 164 -8.10 8.43 -7.15
CA TYR A 164 -7.28 8.04 -6.01
C TYR A 164 -5.79 8.29 -6.26
N ASN A 165 -5.10 8.73 -5.21
CA ASN A 165 -3.66 8.93 -5.21
C ASN A 165 -3.09 8.43 -3.88
N ARG A 166 -1.94 7.76 -3.94
CA ARG A 166 -1.20 7.23 -2.80
C ARG A 166 0.29 7.31 -3.05
N ILE A 167 1.03 7.73 -2.03
CA ILE A 167 2.49 7.70 -1.98
C ILE A 167 2.91 6.91 -0.74
N LYS A 168 3.84 5.99 -0.93
CA LYS A 168 4.64 5.42 0.16
C LYS A 168 6.09 5.80 -0.07
N SER A 169 6.80 6.18 0.98
CA SER A 169 8.24 6.45 0.90
C SER A 169 8.99 5.78 2.04
N THR A 170 10.24 5.42 1.79
CA THR A 170 11.16 4.89 2.80
C THR A 170 12.52 5.53 2.61
N ASN A 171 13.08 6.08 3.69
CA ASN A 171 14.39 6.70 3.72
C ASN A 171 15.25 6.03 4.79
N VAL A 172 16.49 5.70 4.46
CA VAL A 172 17.48 5.15 5.39
C VAL A 172 18.65 6.10 5.47
N PHE A 173 18.94 6.58 6.67
CA PHE A 173 20.07 7.43 6.98
C PHE A 173 21.05 6.69 7.88
N ARG A 174 22.34 6.86 7.62
CA ARG A 174 23.41 6.42 8.52
C ARG A 174 23.92 7.60 9.33
N CYS A 175 23.89 7.45 10.65
CA CYS A 175 24.46 8.39 11.60
C CYS A 175 25.97 8.23 11.72
N ASP A 176 26.63 9.23 12.32
CA ASP A 176 28.09 9.26 12.44
C ASP A 176 28.59 8.18 13.41
N ASN A 177 27.74 7.74 14.34
CA ASN A 177 27.96 6.60 15.23
C ASN A 177 27.61 5.23 14.60
N CYS A 178 27.40 5.19 13.28
CA CYS A 178 26.98 4.03 12.50
C CYS A 178 25.55 3.50 12.75
N ASP A 179 24.77 4.13 13.64
CA ASP A 179 23.35 3.81 13.77
C ASP A 179 22.59 4.13 12.48
N LEU A 180 21.46 3.46 12.32
CA LEU A 180 20.51 3.72 11.26
C LEU A 180 19.32 4.50 11.79
N VAL A 181 18.94 5.55 11.07
CA VAL A 181 17.69 6.27 11.26
C VAL A 181 16.86 6.03 10.01
N ILE A 182 15.71 5.37 10.19
CA ILE A 182 14.85 4.93 9.10
C ILE A 182 13.49 5.59 9.27
N ASN A 183 12.99 6.16 8.19
CA ASN A 183 11.68 6.80 8.15
C ASN A 183 10.86 6.18 7.01
N GLY A 184 9.66 5.72 7.34
CA GLY A 184 8.66 5.29 6.37
C GLY A 184 7.46 6.23 6.44
N ASN A 185 6.96 6.66 5.28
CA ASN A 185 5.76 7.51 5.21
C ASN A 185 4.73 6.87 4.29
N PHE A 186 3.48 7.06 4.65
CA PHE A 186 2.34 6.70 3.84
C PHE A 186 1.42 7.92 3.80
N ILE A 187 1.03 8.32 2.61
CA ILE A 187 0.00 9.32 2.40
C ILE A 187 -0.88 8.87 1.24
N ASP A 188 -2.18 8.79 1.46
CA ASP A 188 -3.16 8.65 0.40
C ASP A 188 -4.27 9.69 0.58
N SER A 189 -5.35 9.52 -0.18
CA SER A 189 -6.53 10.39 -0.11
C SER A 189 -7.21 10.42 1.28
N PHE A 190 -6.98 9.39 2.11
CA PHE A 190 -7.77 9.04 3.30
C PHE A 190 -6.92 8.79 4.55
N HIS A 191 -5.63 8.51 4.41
CA HIS A 191 -4.70 8.20 5.47
C HIS A 191 -3.42 8.98 5.28
N GLU A 192 -2.81 9.34 6.39
CA GLU A 192 -1.48 9.91 6.45
C GLU A 192 -0.83 9.45 7.75
N LEU A 193 0.22 8.64 7.63
CA LEU A 193 0.93 8.10 8.76
C LEU A 193 2.43 7.96 8.48
N THR A 194 3.21 7.98 9.55
CA THR A 194 4.66 7.85 9.50
C THR A 194 5.14 6.83 10.52
N VAL A 195 6.25 6.18 10.20
CA VAL A 195 7.00 5.27 11.06
C VAL A 195 8.44 5.79 11.13
N ASN A 196 8.96 5.92 12.33
CA ASN A 196 10.37 6.25 12.57
C ASN A 196 11.01 5.14 13.39
N ILE A 197 12.13 4.62 12.91
CA ILE A 197 12.90 3.56 13.54
C ILE A 197 14.35 4.04 13.70
N VAL A 198 14.89 3.90 14.91
CA VAL A 198 16.33 3.99 15.15
C VAL A 198 16.83 2.57 15.40
N ALA A 199 17.84 2.15 14.66
CA ALA A 199 18.43 0.82 14.78
C ALA A 199 19.96 0.90 14.89
N GLU A 200 20.56 -0.12 15.49
CA GLU A 200 22.00 -0.35 15.46
C GLU A 200 22.46 -0.70 14.04
N SER A 201 23.77 -0.64 13.82
CA SER A 201 24.39 -0.97 12.52
C SER A 201 24.08 -2.39 12.04
N ASP A 202 23.77 -3.30 12.97
CA ASP A 202 23.40 -4.68 12.69
C ASP A 202 21.89 -4.87 12.42
N GLY A 203 21.10 -3.80 12.48
CA GLY A 203 19.66 -3.79 12.25
C GLY A 203 18.80 -4.00 13.51
N THR A 204 19.39 -4.08 14.71
CA THR A 204 18.62 -4.21 15.96
C THR A 204 17.92 -2.90 16.32
N ILE A 205 16.60 -2.94 16.47
CA ILE A 205 15.77 -1.75 16.73
C ILE A 205 15.97 -1.27 18.16
N LYS A 206 16.36 0.01 18.33
CA LYS A 206 16.48 0.70 19.61
C LYS A 206 15.24 1.52 19.94
N GLU A 207 14.69 2.19 18.94
CA GLU A 207 13.50 3.03 19.08
C GLU A 207 12.59 2.81 17.89
N SER A 208 11.28 2.82 18.13
CA SER A 208 10.27 2.68 17.09
C SER A 208 9.02 3.46 17.47
N THR A 209 8.64 4.43 16.65
CA THR A 209 7.47 5.30 16.86
C THR A 209 6.66 5.44 15.59
N ALA A 210 5.35 5.60 15.75
CA ALA A 210 4.44 5.92 14.65
C ALA A 210 3.60 7.13 14.99
N ASN A 211 3.23 7.88 13.96
CA ASN A 211 2.31 9.00 14.06
C ASN A 211 1.27 8.93 12.96
N TYR A 212 0.05 9.34 13.27
CA TYR A 212 -1.05 9.48 12.33
C TYR A 212 -1.40 10.96 12.25
N LEU A 213 -1.43 11.50 11.03
CA LEU A 213 -1.91 12.86 10.77
C LEU A 213 -3.33 12.84 10.22
N ARG A 214 -3.68 11.78 9.49
CA ARG A 214 -5.02 11.58 8.93
C ARG A 214 -5.36 10.08 8.94
N ALA A 215 -6.58 9.76 9.34
CA ALA A 215 -7.16 8.42 9.25
C ALA A 215 -8.70 8.53 9.30
N PRO A 216 -9.43 7.50 8.84
CA PRO A 216 -10.90 7.54 8.77
C PRO A 216 -11.63 7.76 10.10
N ASP A 217 -11.04 7.33 11.21
CA ASP A 217 -11.63 7.49 12.54
C ASP A 217 -10.55 7.56 13.63
N LYS A 218 -10.92 8.12 14.79
CA LYS A 218 -10.07 8.24 15.99
C LYS A 218 -9.57 6.88 16.49
N VAL A 219 -10.34 5.80 16.34
CA VAL A 219 -9.88 4.46 16.77
C VAL A 219 -8.61 4.04 16.04
N CYS A 220 -8.36 4.52 14.82
CA CYS A 220 -7.16 4.20 14.03
C CYS A 220 -5.88 4.74 14.67
N PHE A 221 -5.93 5.89 15.35
CA PHE A 221 -4.77 6.56 15.95
C PHE A 221 -4.19 5.77 17.13
N GLU A 222 -5.01 4.92 17.75
CA GLU A 222 -4.63 4.06 18.89
C GLU A 222 -3.56 3.03 18.51
N ASN A 223 -3.39 2.70 17.21
CA ASN A 223 -2.42 1.71 16.75
C ASN A 223 -0.96 2.12 16.95
N SER A 224 -0.67 3.42 17.09
CA SER A 224 0.68 3.95 17.25
C SER A 224 1.43 3.30 18.42
N VAL A 225 0.71 2.91 19.48
CA VAL A 225 1.28 2.28 20.68
C VAL A 225 1.89 0.91 20.42
N HIS A 226 1.51 0.22 19.34
CA HIS A 226 2.02 -1.12 19.05
C HIS A 226 3.45 -1.13 18.51
N LEU A 227 3.95 0.00 17.98
CA LEU A 227 5.30 0.04 17.40
C LEU A 227 6.42 -0.21 18.42
N GLY A 228 6.19 0.16 19.68
CA GLY A 228 7.15 -0.09 20.76
C GLY A 228 7.49 -1.58 20.95
N LYS A 229 6.62 -2.50 20.49
CA LYS A 229 6.87 -3.95 20.54
C LYS A 229 7.96 -4.43 19.58
N LEU A 230 8.38 -3.58 18.63
CA LEU A 230 9.47 -3.89 17.71
C LEU A 230 10.85 -3.65 18.33
N VAL A 231 10.94 -2.91 19.45
CA VAL A 231 12.21 -2.64 20.13
C VAL A 231 12.89 -3.94 20.55
N GLY A 232 14.18 -4.05 20.27
CA GLY A 232 15.01 -5.25 20.50
C GLY A 232 14.92 -6.30 19.39
N LYS A 233 14.02 -6.15 18.40
CA LYS A 233 13.97 -7.04 17.24
C LYS A 233 14.96 -6.59 16.17
N LYS A 234 15.40 -7.54 15.34
CA LYS A 234 16.26 -7.27 14.19
C LYS A 234 15.39 -6.99 12.97
N LEU A 235 15.67 -5.91 12.24
CA LEU A 235 14.95 -5.56 11.01
C LEU A 235 15.07 -6.64 9.93
N THR A 236 16.28 -7.22 9.79
CA THR A 236 16.50 -8.32 8.85
C THR A 236 15.81 -9.60 9.32
N GLY A 237 15.08 -10.24 8.40
CA GLY A 237 14.44 -11.53 8.65
C GLY A 237 13.03 -11.48 9.23
N LEU A 238 12.50 -10.29 9.56
CA LEU A 238 11.10 -10.14 9.93
C LEU A 238 10.20 -10.49 8.74
N THR A 239 9.33 -11.47 8.92
CA THR A 239 8.27 -11.73 7.94
C THR A 239 7.12 -10.76 8.15
N LYS A 240 6.33 -10.53 7.10
CA LYS A 240 5.10 -9.72 7.21
C LYS A 240 4.14 -10.27 8.28
N LYS A 241 4.16 -11.57 8.54
CA LYS A 241 3.36 -12.22 9.58
C LYS A 241 3.87 -11.88 10.98
N ASP A 242 5.17 -11.89 11.20
CA ASP A 242 5.78 -11.52 12.50
C ASP A 242 5.46 -10.06 12.83
N ILE A 243 5.63 -9.18 11.84
CA ILE A 243 5.28 -7.76 11.96
C ILE A 243 3.79 -7.60 12.27
N ALA A 244 2.90 -8.27 11.54
CA ALA A 244 1.47 -8.23 11.82
C ALA A 244 1.14 -8.68 13.24
N GLN A 245 1.82 -9.71 13.75
CA GLN A 245 1.63 -10.20 15.12
C GLN A 245 1.94 -9.14 16.16
N ASP A 246 3.07 -8.46 16.04
CA ASP A 246 3.45 -7.41 16.98
C ASP A 246 2.51 -6.21 16.89
N LEU A 247 2.10 -5.87 15.67
CA LEU A 247 1.28 -4.71 15.38
C LEU A 247 -0.24 -4.92 15.55
N GLY A 248 -0.64 -6.05 16.13
CA GLY A 248 -2.02 -6.28 16.57
C GLY A 248 -2.91 -7.10 15.61
N PHE A 249 -2.34 -7.69 14.55
CA PHE A 249 -3.06 -8.48 13.53
C PHE A 249 -4.33 -7.74 13.04
N SER A 250 -5.49 -8.39 13.10
CA SER A 250 -6.81 -7.88 12.75
C SER A 250 -7.20 -6.64 13.54
N SER A 251 -6.75 -6.53 14.80
CA SER A 251 -6.99 -5.36 15.64
C SER A 251 -5.98 -4.23 15.40
N GLY A 252 -5.01 -4.43 14.50
CA GLY A 252 -3.95 -3.50 14.17
C GLY A 252 -4.24 -2.64 12.93
N CYS A 253 -3.21 -1.94 12.46
CA CYS A 253 -3.26 -1.17 11.21
C CYS A 253 -2.50 -1.89 10.09
N THR A 254 -3.20 -2.27 9.02
CA THR A 254 -2.61 -2.92 7.85
C THR A 254 -1.57 -2.02 7.15
N HIS A 255 -1.82 -0.71 7.07
CA HIS A 255 -0.86 0.25 6.51
C HIS A 255 0.44 0.34 7.32
N LEU A 256 0.35 0.18 8.65
CA LEU A 256 1.51 0.18 9.53
C LEU A 256 2.36 -1.09 9.34
N VAL A 257 1.70 -2.23 9.19
CA VAL A 257 2.36 -3.50 8.83
C VAL A 257 3.07 -3.40 7.50
N ASP A 258 2.41 -2.82 6.49
CA ASP A 258 3.00 -2.61 5.16
C ASP A 258 4.24 -1.70 5.23
N LEU A 259 4.16 -0.56 5.94
CA LEU A 259 5.31 0.35 6.07
C LEU A 259 6.50 -0.30 6.80
N VAL A 260 6.25 -1.00 7.91
CA VAL A 260 7.33 -1.68 8.64
C VAL A 260 7.93 -2.81 7.80
N PHE A 261 7.10 -3.49 7.00
CA PHE A 261 7.60 -4.50 6.07
C PHE A 261 8.48 -3.87 4.99
N ASP A 262 8.05 -2.76 4.37
CA ASP A 262 8.85 -2.04 3.36
C ASP A 262 10.20 -1.58 3.96
N ILE A 263 10.20 -1.05 5.18
CA ILE A 263 11.42 -0.71 5.94
C ILE A 263 12.32 -1.93 6.13
N SER A 264 11.77 -3.09 6.49
CA SER A 264 12.56 -4.32 6.68
C SER A 264 13.22 -4.80 5.38
N GLN A 265 12.65 -4.47 4.21
CA GLN A 265 13.22 -4.80 2.91
C GLN A 265 14.31 -3.80 2.49
N ALA A 266 14.17 -2.52 2.86
CA ALA A 266 15.12 -1.45 2.54
C ALA A 266 16.46 -1.54 3.29
N HIS A 267 16.51 -2.28 4.40
CA HIS A 267 17.74 -2.46 5.20
C HIS A 267 18.65 -3.59 4.68
N LYS A 268 18.24 -4.35 3.66
CA LYS A 268 19.04 -5.43 3.07
C LYS A 268 20.20 -4.90 2.24
#